data_AF-A0AAD3CSF4-F1
#
_entry.id   AF-A0AAD3CSF4-F1
#
_cell.length_a   1.000
_cell.length_b   1.000
_cell.length_c   1.000
_cell.angle_alpha   90.00
_cell.angle_beta   90.00
_cell.angle_gamma   90.00
#
_symmetry.space_group_name_H-M   'P 1'
#
loop_
_entity.id
_entity.type
_entity.pdbx_description
1 polymer ?
#
loop_
_entity_poly.entity_id
_entity_poly.type
_entity_poly.pdbx_seq_one_letter_code
_entity_poly.pdbx_strand_id
1 'polypeptide(L)'
;MRSGEKITADEYVSAMPVDIVKRMTPKNWQNMPYFRQFDELEGIPVINLHMWFDTKLKAVDHLCFSRSPLLSVYADMSVTCKEYEDPDKSMLELVFAPCSPIAGGNTNWIAKSDEEIIDATMGELARLFPTEIANDEKWLQPNLRVQMELQS
;
A
#
# COMPACT_ATOMS: atom_id res chain seq x y z
N MET A 1 18.82 21.60 -0.69
CA MET A 1 17.63 21.29 0.13
C MET A 1 16.49 22.25 -0.21
N ARG A 2 15.23 21.97 0.16
CA ARG A 2 14.10 22.89 -0.08
C ARG A 2 14.32 24.28 0.56
N SER A 3 15.15 24.35 1.60
CA SER A 3 15.59 25.59 2.27
C SER A 3 16.56 26.45 1.45
N GLY A 4 17.07 25.97 0.30
CA GLY A 4 18.14 26.64 -0.45
C GLY A 4 19.53 26.46 0.15
N GLU A 5 19.64 25.78 1.30
CA GLU A 5 20.91 25.46 1.94
C GLU A 5 21.78 24.57 1.05
N LYS A 6 23.08 24.88 1.05
CA LYS A 6 24.14 24.14 0.37
C LYS A 6 24.91 23.35 1.41
N ILE A 7 24.97 22.04 1.22
CA ILE A 7 25.78 21.14 2.05
C ILE A 7 27.01 20.76 1.24
N THR A 8 28.18 20.80 1.88
CA THR A 8 29.45 20.38 1.30
C THR A 8 29.98 19.19 2.09
N ALA A 9 30.35 18.14 1.36
CA ALA A 9 30.94 16.92 1.89
C ALA A 9 31.95 16.36 0.89
N ASP A 10 32.82 15.47 1.37
CA ASP A 10 33.80 14.75 0.53
C ASP A 10 33.10 13.74 -0.40
N GLU A 11 32.00 13.14 0.06
CA GLU A 11 31.21 12.15 -0.66
C GLU A 11 29.71 12.41 -0.53
N TYR A 12 28.94 12.04 -1.55
CA TYR A 12 27.48 12.15 -1.57
C TYR A 12 26.86 10.81 -1.93
N VAL A 13 25.93 10.36 -1.09
CA VAL A 13 25.15 9.13 -1.32
C VAL A 13 23.68 9.51 -1.45
N SER A 14 23.04 9.05 -2.54
CA SER A 14 21.60 9.19 -2.72
C SER A 14 20.91 7.89 -2.30
N ALA A 15 20.09 7.94 -1.26
CA ALA A 15 19.18 6.87 -0.84
C ALA A 15 17.72 7.13 -1.29
N MET A 16 17.52 8.01 -2.26
CA MET A 16 16.18 8.32 -2.80
C MET A 16 15.68 7.21 -3.73
N PRO A 17 14.36 7.02 -3.88
CA PRO A 17 13.78 6.18 -4.91
C PRO A 17 14.28 6.56 -6.31
N VAL A 18 14.43 5.57 -7.20
CA VAL A 18 15.03 5.76 -8.53
C VAL A 18 14.29 6.80 -9.35
N ASP A 19 12.96 6.88 -9.27
CA ASP A 19 12.15 7.87 -9.99
C ASP A 19 12.49 9.30 -9.59
N ILE A 20 12.86 9.52 -8.33
CA ILE A 20 13.33 10.82 -7.83
C ILE A 20 14.77 11.07 -8.29
N VAL A 21 15.64 10.06 -8.20
CA VAL A 21 17.04 10.16 -8.67
C VAL A 21 17.09 10.53 -10.15
N LYS A 22 16.27 9.91 -11.01
CA LYS A 22 16.15 10.27 -12.44
C LYS A 22 15.88 11.76 -12.63
N ARG A 23 14.92 12.31 -11.88
CA ARG A 23 14.54 13.74 -11.96
C ARG A 23 15.62 14.67 -11.43
N MET A 24 16.36 14.24 -10.42
CA MET A 24 17.40 15.02 -9.76
C MET A 24 18.77 14.87 -10.43
N THR A 25 18.94 13.91 -11.34
CA THR A 25 20.23 13.63 -12.00
C THR A 25 20.62 14.82 -12.89
N PRO A 26 21.81 15.42 -12.67
CA PRO A 26 22.28 16.54 -13.47
C PRO A 26 22.27 16.24 -14.98
N LYS A 27 21.88 17.22 -15.81
CA LYS A 27 21.75 17.04 -17.28
C LYS A 27 23.01 16.49 -17.94
N ASN A 28 24.18 16.88 -17.44
CA ASN A 28 25.49 16.42 -17.92
C ASN A 28 25.76 14.93 -17.62
N TRP A 29 25.04 14.33 -16.67
CA TRP A 29 25.21 12.93 -16.27
C TRP A 29 24.20 12.00 -16.94
N GLN A 30 23.06 12.52 -17.39
CA GLN A 30 21.95 11.72 -17.95
C GLN A 30 22.35 10.84 -19.14
N ASN A 31 23.38 11.23 -19.91
CA ASN A 31 23.87 10.45 -21.07
C ASN A 31 25.00 9.48 -20.72
N MET A 32 25.51 9.47 -19.49
CA MET A 32 26.55 8.52 -19.11
C MET A 32 25.96 7.11 -19.04
N PRO A 33 26.68 6.06 -19.49
CA PRO A 33 26.17 4.70 -19.53
C PRO A 33 25.59 4.21 -18.19
N TYR A 34 26.21 4.59 -17.07
CA TYR A 34 25.73 4.24 -15.73
C TYR A 34 24.33 4.79 -15.45
N PHE A 35 24.10 6.10 -15.65
CA PHE A 35 22.80 6.73 -15.35
C PHE A 35 21.71 6.38 -16.36
N ARG A 36 22.08 5.99 -17.60
CA ARG A 36 21.14 5.49 -18.61
C ARG A 36 20.48 4.18 -18.20
N GLN A 37 21.13 3.36 -17.38
CA GLN A 37 20.53 2.11 -16.87
C GLN A 37 19.29 2.37 -16.02
N PHE A 38 19.13 3.56 -15.45
CA PHE A 38 17.93 3.89 -14.69
C PHE A 38 16.68 3.90 -15.58
N ASP A 39 16.79 4.18 -16.88
CA ASP A 39 15.65 4.21 -17.81
C ASP A 39 14.87 2.88 -17.81
N GLU A 40 15.54 1.76 -17.52
CA GLU A 40 14.96 0.41 -17.44
C GLU A 40 14.25 0.11 -16.10
N LEU A 41 14.38 0.98 -15.10
CA LEU A 41 13.80 0.80 -13.77
C LEU A 41 12.54 1.64 -13.64
N GLU A 42 11.40 1.01 -13.37
CA GLU A 42 10.13 1.73 -13.21
C GLU A 42 9.48 1.40 -11.87
N GLY A 43 9.06 2.43 -11.13
CA GLY A 43 8.28 2.28 -9.92
C GLY A 43 6.92 1.68 -10.22
N ILE A 44 6.60 0.57 -9.57
CA ILE A 44 5.29 -0.08 -9.68
C ILE A 44 4.41 0.39 -8.53
N PRO A 45 3.27 1.02 -8.80
CA PRO A 45 2.43 1.54 -7.74
C PRO A 45 1.76 0.39 -6.97
N VAL A 46 1.60 0.61 -5.67
CA VAL A 46 0.87 -0.26 -4.75
C VAL A 46 0.03 0.61 -3.82
N ILE A 47 -1.18 0.15 -3.49
CA ILE A 47 -2.02 0.80 -2.48
C ILE A 47 -1.95 -0.05 -1.20
N ASN A 48 -1.57 0.57 -0.10
CA ASN A 48 -1.66 -0.02 1.23
C ASN A 48 -2.94 0.48 1.92
N LEU A 49 -3.75 -0.45 2.41
CA LEU A 49 -5.02 -0.20 3.07
C LEU A 49 -4.93 -0.57 4.54
N HIS A 50 -5.30 0.36 5.42
CA HIS A 50 -5.48 0.09 6.84
C HIS A 50 -6.96 0.23 7.19
N MET A 51 -7.57 -0.83 7.71
CA MET A 51 -9.01 -0.93 7.98
C MET A 51 -9.26 -1.31 9.45
N TRP A 52 -9.92 -0.43 10.20
CA TRP A 52 -10.25 -0.66 11.61
C TRP A 52 -11.67 -1.18 11.80
N PHE A 53 -11.79 -2.34 12.43
CA PHE A 53 -13.06 -2.99 12.73
C PHE A 53 -13.42 -2.84 14.21
N ASP A 54 -14.68 -2.55 14.49
CA ASP A 54 -15.19 -2.40 15.86
C ASP A 54 -15.29 -3.72 16.64
N THR A 55 -15.02 -4.86 15.97
CA THR A 55 -15.00 -6.19 16.57
C THR A 55 -13.71 -6.92 16.24
N LYS A 56 -13.30 -7.83 17.13
CA LYS A 56 -12.15 -8.68 16.94
C LYS A 56 -12.47 -9.78 15.92
N LEU A 57 -11.75 -9.79 14.80
CA LEU A 57 -11.83 -10.83 13.79
C LEU A 57 -11.01 -12.06 14.24
N LYS A 58 -11.42 -13.26 13.81
CA LYS A 58 -10.63 -14.48 14.04
C LYS A 58 -9.48 -14.56 13.04
N ALA A 59 -8.48 -13.71 13.24
CA ALA A 59 -7.26 -13.72 12.45
C ALA A 59 -6.22 -14.69 13.02
N VAL A 60 -5.28 -15.12 12.18
CA VAL A 60 -4.07 -15.82 12.61
C VAL A 60 -2.98 -14.81 12.93
N ASP A 61 -2.09 -15.15 13.87
CA ASP A 61 -0.92 -14.34 14.22
C ASP A 61 0.21 -14.50 13.19
N HIS A 62 -0.10 -14.23 11.92
CA HIS A 62 0.82 -14.35 10.79
C HIS A 62 0.40 -13.44 9.63
N LEU A 63 1.35 -13.18 8.73
CA LEU A 63 1.06 -12.65 7.40
C LEU A 63 0.31 -13.71 6.57
N CYS A 64 -0.80 -13.31 5.96
CA CYS A 64 -1.64 -14.18 5.14
C CYS A 64 -1.56 -13.82 3.67
N PHE A 65 -1.58 -14.84 2.80
CA PHE A 65 -1.80 -14.68 1.37
C PHE A 65 -3.30 -14.80 1.06
N SER A 66 -3.91 -13.73 0.58
CA SER A 66 -5.36 -13.71 0.34
C SER A 66 -5.81 -14.61 -0.83
N ARG A 67 -4.92 -14.83 -1.81
CA ARG A 67 -5.23 -15.43 -3.12
C ARG A 67 -6.42 -14.74 -3.80
N SER A 68 -6.59 -13.45 -3.54
CA SER A 68 -7.55 -12.56 -4.19
C SER A 68 -7.00 -12.05 -5.54
N PRO A 69 -7.86 -11.76 -6.52
CA PRO A 69 -7.44 -11.03 -7.72
C PRO A 69 -7.11 -9.55 -7.47
N LEU A 70 -7.49 -8.98 -6.32
CA LEU A 70 -7.29 -7.56 -5.98
C LEU A 70 -6.36 -7.35 -4.78
N LEU A 71 -6.38 -8.28 -3.83
CA LEU A 71 -5.56 -8.22 -2.62
C LEU A 71 -4.39 -9.20 -2.74
N SER A 72 -3.20 -8.79 -2.31
CA SER A 72 -2.02 -9.65 -2.26
C SER A 72 -1.93 -10.30 -0.88
N VAL A 73 -1.15 -9.71 0.02
CA VAL A 73 -1.00 -10.12 1.41
C VAL A 73 -1.84 -9.25 2.33
N TYR A 74 -2.21 -9.79 3.48
CA TYR A 74 -2.85 -9.06 4.56
C TYR A 74 -2.43 -9.60 5.93
N ALA A 75 -2.55 -8.78 6.96
CA ALA A 75 -2.35 -9.19 8.35
C ALA A 75 -3.31 -8.42 9.26
N ASP A 76 -3.72 -9.05 10.37
CA ASP A 76 -4.32 -8.31 11.47
C ASP A 76 -3.19 -7.76 12.34
N MET A 77 -2.95 -6.47 12.21
CA MET A 77 -1.90 -5.76 12.92
C MET A 77 -2.19 -5.68 14.42
N SER A 78 -3.45 -5.75 14.82
CA SER A 78 -3.85 -5.83 16.24
C SER A 78 -3.52 -7.16 16.92
N VAL A 79 -3.04 -8.14 16.14
CA VAL A 79 -2.54 -9.44 16.63
C VAL A 79 -1.03 -9.51 16.41
N THR A 80 -0.60 -9.22 15.18
CA THR A 80 0.78 -9.45 14.72
C THR A 80 1.78 -8.37 15.13
N CYS A 81 1.31 -7.16 15.47
CA CYS A 81 2.15 -6.04 15.85
C CYS A 81 1.82 -5.58 17.28
N LYS A 82 2.80 -5.70 18.19
CA LYS A 82 2.64 -5.37 19.60
C LYS A 82 2.21 -3.92 19.87
N GLU A 83 2.63 -2.97 19.03
CA GLU A 83 2.26 -1.56 19.19
C GLU A 83 0.78 -1.29 18.82
N TYR A 84 0.20 -2.14 17.99
CA TYR A 84 -1.20 -2.04 17.56
C TYR A 84 -2.12 -3.02 18.27
N GLU A 85 -1.62 -3.76 19.26
CA GLU A 85 -2.36 -4.80 19.97
C GLU A 85 -3.68 -4.25 20.56
N ASP A 86 -4.78 -4.92 20.21
CA ASP A 86 -6.11 -4.62 20.74
C ASP A 86 -6.88 -5.94 20.89
N PRO A 87 -7.32 -6.33 22.10
CA PRO A 87 -8.03 -7.60 22.31
C PRO A 87 -9.47 -7.59 21.79
N ASP A 88 -10.08 -6.41 21.64
CA ASP A 88 -11.51 -6.25 21.36
C ASP A 88 -11.79 -5.82 19.91
N LYS A 89 -10.79 -5.24 19.24
CA LYS A 89 -10.88 -4.71 17.87
C LYS A 89 -9.80 -5.27 16.96
N SER A 90 -10.06 -5.22 15.66
CA SER A 90 -9.09 -5.63 14.63
C SER A 90 -8.67 -4.44 13.76
N MET A 91 -7.40 -4.44 13.35
CA MET A 91 -6.89 -3.53 12.33
C MET A 91 -6.24 -4.37 11.24
N LEU A 92 -6.89 -4.46 10.09
CA LEU A 92 -6.33 -5.18 8.94
C LEU A 92 -5.47 -4.22 8.13
N GLU A 93 -4.22 -4.59 7.92
CA GLU A 93 -3.35 -3.99 6.92
C GLU A 93 -3.32 -4.91 5.68
N LEU A 94 -3.65 -4.36 4.52
CA LEU A 94 -3.79 -5.10 3.27
C LEU A 94 -3.02 -4.43 2.14
N VAL A 95 -2.36 -5.26 1.33
CA VAL A 95 -1.74 -4.82 0.08
C VAL A 95 -2.74 -5.00 -1.05
N PHE A 96 -3.19 -3.89 -1.65
CA PHE A 96 -4.04 -3.91 -2.83
C PHE A 96 -3.17 -3.85 -4.09
N ALA A 97 -3.05 -5.00 -4.75
CA ALA A 97 -2.26 -5.17 -5.96
C ALA A 97 -2.83 -6.31 -6.82
N PRO A 98 -2.92 -6.14 -8.15
CA PRO A 98 -2.43 -4.98 -8.92
C PRO A 98 -3.40 -3.77 -8.90
N CYS A 99 -2.88 -2.56 -8.71
CA CYS A 99 -3.70 -1.34 -8.59
C CYS A 99 -3.72 -0.46 -9.85
N SER A 100 -3.01 -0.83 -10.91
CA SER A 100 -3.01 -0.09 -12.19
C SER A 100 -2.54 -0.96 -13.37
N PRO A 101 -2.75 -0.51 -14.64
CA PRO A 101 -2.24 -1.20 -15.83
C PRO A 101 -0.74 -1.46 -15.83
N ILE A 102 0.05 -0.52 -15.32
CA ILE A 102 1.51 -0.69 -15.26
C ILE A 102 1.92 -1.73 -14.22
N ALA A 103 1.13 -1.89 -13.17
CA ALA A 103 1.27 -2.95 -12.18
C ALA A 103 0.67 -4.30 -12.64
N GLY A 104 0.17 -4.41 -13.89
CA GLY A 104 -0.42 -5.63 -14.43
C GLY A 104 -1.92 -5.81 -14.15
N GLY A 105 -2.62 -4.77 -13.70
CA GLY A 105 -4.06 -4.79 -13.43
C GLY A 105 -4.90 -4.23 -14.57
N ASN A 106 -6.14 -4.70 -14.75
CA ASN A 106 -7.03 -4.19 -15.81
C ASN A 106 -7.72 -2.87 -15.45
N THR A 107 -7.62 -2.44 -14.20
CA THR A 107 -8.31 -1.26 -13.66
C THR A 107 -7.27 -0.33 -13.04
N ASN A 108 -7.40 0.96 -13.32
CA ASN A 108 -6.58 1.98 -12.67
C ASN A 108 -7.22 2.37 -11.33
N TRP A 109 -7.01 1.56 -10.30
CA TRP A 109 -7.52 1.77 -8.95
C TRP A 109 -6.98 3.04 -8.30
N ILE A 110 -5.78 3.49 -8.67
CA ILE A 110 -5.17 4.74 -8.17
C ILE A 110 -6.03 5.97 -8.53
N ALA A 111 -6.82 5.89 -9.60
CA ALA A 111 -7.70 6.96 -10.05
C ALA A 111 -9.14 6.82 -9.52
N LYS A 112 -9.43 5.80 -8.72
CA LYS A 112 -10.75 5.55 -8.12
C LYS A 112 -10.90 6.31 -6.80
N SER A 113 -12.14 6.50 -6.36
CA SER A 113 -12.38 7.06 -5.03
C SER A 113 -12.03 6.05 -3.94
N ASP A 114 -11.74 6.55 -2.74
CA ASP A 114 -11.49 5.71 -1.58
C ASP A 114 -12.68 4.77 -1.33
N GLU A 115 -13.93 5.26 -1.49
CA GLU A 115 -15.13 4.43 -1.34
C GLU A 115 -15.17 3.26 -2.34
N GLU A 116 -14.83 3.49 -3.61
CA GLU A 116 -14.79 2.41 -4.62
C GLU A 116 -13.74 1.34 -4.27
N ILE A 117 -12.59 1.74 -3.72
CA ILE A 117 -11.51 0.82 -3.33
C ILE A 117 -11.92 0.05 -2.06
N ILE A 118 -12.54 0.74 -1.11
CA ILE A 118 -13.06 0.14 0.12
C ILE A 118 -14.13 -0.89 -0.20
N ASP A 119 -15.11 -0.55 -1.06
CA ASP A 119 -16.18 -1.46 -1.46
C ASP A 119 -15.62 -2.72 -2.14
N ALA A 120 -14.65 -2.57 -3.04
CA ALA A 120 -13.98 -3.69 -3.67
C ALA A 120 -13.22 -4.57 -2.67
N THR A 121 -12.54 -3.94 -1.70
CA THR A 121 -11.79 -4.62 -0.64
C THR A 121 -12.74 -5.38 0.28
N MET A 122 -13.86 -4.78 0.67
CA MET A 122 -14.88 -5.42 1.49
C MET A 122 -15.50 -6.64 0.80
N GLY A 123 -15.71 -6.57 -0.52
CA GLY A 123 -16.15 -7.72 -1.32
C GLY A 123 -15.19 -8.91 -1.22
N GLU A 124 -13.88 -8.65 -1.29
CA GLU A 124 -12.86 -9.69 -1.12
C GLU A 124 -12.74 -10.17 0.33
N LEU A 125 -12.87 -9.27 1.30
CA LEU A 125 -12.85 -9.61 2.72
C LEU A 125 -14.05 -10.47 3.14
N ALA A 126 -15.23 -10.26 2.57
CA ALA A 126 -16.39 -11.11 2.79
C ALA A 126 -16.12 -12.57 2.38
N ARG A 127 -15.27 -12.80 1.36
CA ARG A 127 -14.82 -14.15 0.97
C ARG A 127 -13.77 -14.73 1.93
N LEU A 128 -12.90 -13.89 2.47
CA LEU A 128 -11.84 -14.29 3.42
C LEU A 128 -12.38 -14.58 4.82
N PHE A 129 -13.38 -13.80 5.27
CA PHE A 129 -14.03 -13.89 6.58
C PHE A 129 -15.54 -14.09 6.41
N PRO A 130 -16.00 -15.24 5.89
CA PRO A 130 -17.40 -15.46 5.55
C PRO A 130 -18.31 -15.51 6.77
N THR A 131 -17.77 -15.77 7.98
CA THR A 131 -18.58 -15.83 9.19
C THR A 131 -18.71 -14.50 9.93
N GLU A 132 -17.70 -13.64 9.80
CA GLU A 132 -17.58 -12.36 10.49
C GLU A 132 -17.99 -11.19 9.60
N ILE A 133 -17.57 -11.19 8.33
CA ILE A 133 -17.80 -10.09 7.40
C ILE A 133 -19.03 -10.38 6.53
N ALA A 134 -19.13 -11.51 5.83
CA ALA A 134 -20.28 -11.73 4.94
C ALA A 134 -21.65 -11.77 5.66
N ASN A 135 -21.67 -12.04 6.98
CA ASN A 135 -22.89 -12.16 7.78
C ASN A 135 -23.30 -10.90 8.55
N ASP A 136 -22.55 -9.80 8.46
CA ASP A 136 -22.89 -8.57 9.18
C ASP A 136 -23.67 -7.60 8.25
N GLU A 137 -24.94 -7.39 8.55
CA GLU A 137 -25.81 -6.45 7.81
C GLU A 137 -25.38 -4.98 7.99
N LYS A 138 -24.51 -4.67 8.97
CA LYS A 138 -24.10 -3.31 9.33
C LYS A 138 -22.96 -2.72 8.48
N TRP A 139 -22.37 -3.45 7.54
CA TRP A 139 -21.30 -2.90 6.68
C TRP A 139 -21.72 -1.67 5.88
N LEU A 140 -23.02 -1.40 5.78
CA LEU A 140 -23.57 -0.29 5.01
C LEU A 140 -23.36 1.11 5.63
N GLN A 141 -22.78 1.31 6.84
CA GLN A 141 -22.51 2.66 7.43
C GLN A 141 -21.30 2.71 8.42
N PRO A 142 -20.77 3.89 8.83
CA PRO A 142 -19.67 4.64 8.23
C PRO A 142 -18.44 4.77 9.16
N ASN A 143 -18.24 3.84 10.11
CA ASN A 143 -17.18 3.98 11.12
C ASN A 143 -15.84 3.32 10.75
N LEU A 144 -15.75 2.74 9.55
CA LEU A 144 -14.50 2.22 9.03
C LEU A 144 -13.55 3.40 8.80
N ARG A 145 -12.59 3.59 9.69
CA ARG A 145 -11.45 4.45 9.41
C ARG A 145 -10.62 3.73 8.37
N VAL A 146 -10.36 4.39 7.25
CA VAL A 146 -9.48 3.88 6.21
C VAL A 146 -8.37 4.89 6.00
N GLN A 147 -7.14 4.42 6.12
CA GLN A 147 -5.97 5.17 5.72
C GLN A 147 -5.36 4.48 4.51
N MET A 148 -5.32 5.21 3.41
CA MET A 148 -4.72 4.77 2.16
C MET A 148 -3.38 5.46 1.95
N GLU A 149 -2.37 4.67 1.63
CA GLU A 149 -1.05 5.18 1.25
C GLU A 149 -0.67 4.61 -0.11
N LEU A 150 -0.36 5.51 -1.04
CA LEU A 150 0.22 5.14 -2.32
C LEU A 150 1.73 4.98 -2.13
N GLN A 151 2.22 3.77 -2.34
CA GLN A 151 3.65 3.51 -2.40
C GLN A 151 4.08 3.56 -3.87
N SER A 152 4.93 4.55 -4.19
CA SER A 152 5.50 4.80 -5.51
C SER A 152 7.02 4.66 -5.47
#